data_AF-A0A1I8EY17-F1
#
_entry.id   AF-A0A1I8EY17-F1
#
_cell.length_a   1.000
_cell.length_b   1.000
_cell.length_c   1.000
_cell.angle_alpha   90.00
_cell.angle_beta   90.00
_cell.angle_gamma   90.00
#
_symmetry.space_group_name_H-M   'P 1'
#
loop_
_entity.id
_entity.type
_entity.pdbx_description
1 polymer ?
#
loop_
_entity_poly.entity_id
_entity_poly.type
_entity_poly.pdbx_seq_one_letter_code
_entity_poly.pdbx_strand_id
1 'polypeptide(L)'
;MCYRLLLSKRARAIGEKCLINEQCYGESFCINNSCTCLHETVNVNGICQKRSPQPIRQCEIHQISVNGECLDIVAIGETCQMDAQCSGGANCLNQYCLCPPGTVQNEKICTEESNCSRNEILINGICLSRIIPGQQCNHSAQCLDGSQCSSITNICSCIEGMNNIGGYCRKLSYTDPCDSISMVYVNNSCVEIVKPGDQCIYDLQCLSGSICTDGYCNCPQATTNITGYCIGSVLCNQDEIFLNNRCFKRVTLNELCFINQQCPNNAMCNYAARCVCPIGMMAINGHCQPSEINYCKDVEVLVGYY
;
A
#
# COMPACT_ATOMS: atom_id res chain seq x y z
N MET A 1 49.41 16.34 -6.81
CA MET A 1 49.32 17.74 -6.35
C MET A 1 47.85 18.05 -6.09
N CYS A 2 47.52 18.40 -4.85
CA CYS A 2 46.23 18.99 -4.47
C CYS A 2 46.15 20.45 -4.93
N TYR A 3 44.95 20.90 -5.28
CA TYR A 3 44.32 22.04 -4.62
C TYR A 3 42.84 21.75 -4.36
N ARG A 4 42.37 22.30 -3.23
CA ARG A 4 41.05 22.19 -2.60
C ARG A 4 40.44 23.60 -2.62
N LEU A 5 39.12 23.73 -2.85
CA LEU A 5 38.22 24.81 -2.41
C LEU A 5 36.80 24.46 -2.90
N LEU A 6 35.98 23.75 -2.11
CA LEU A 6 34.97 24.30 -1.21
C LEU A 6 34.15 25.47 -1.81
N LEU A 7 32.90 25.18 -2.17
CA LEU A 7 31.74 25.92 -1.69
C LEU A 7 30.51 25.00 -1.75
N SER A 8 30.24 24.39 -0.59
CA SER A 8 28.92 23.95 -0.19
C SER A 8 27.91 25.03 -0.56
N LYS A 9 26.97 24.76 -1.47
CA LYS A 9 25.70 25.50 -1.50
C LYS A 9 24.90 25.02 -0.28
N ARG A 10 25.29 25.47 0.91
CA ARG A 10 24.38 25.50 2.05
C ARG A 10 23.20 26.36 1.61
N ALA A 11 22.02 25.76 1.57
CA ALA A 11 20.78 26.50 1.45
C ALA A 11 20.73 27.51 2.60
N ARG A 12 20.48 28.78 2.27
CA ARG A 12 20.57 29.92 3.17
C ARG A 12 19.18 30.40 3.54
N ALA A 13 18.97 30.50 4.84
CA ALA A 13 17.69 30.89 5.40
C ALA A 13 17.44 32.38 5.18
N ILE A 14 16.18 32.81 5.29
CA ILE A 14 15.82 34.23 5.28
C ILE A 14 16.62 34.97 6.36
N GLY A 15 17.27 36.08 6.00
CA GLY A 15 18.16 36.87 6.85
C GLY A 15 19.64 36.49 6.73
N GLU A 16 19.97 35.32 6.18
CA GLU A 16 21.37 34.94 5.96
C GLU A 16 21.97 35.62 4.74
N LYS A 17 23.28 35.87 4.78
CA LYS A 17 23.98 36.52 3.67
C LYS A 17 24.01 35.62 2.45
N CYS A 18 23.69 36.12 1.27
CA CYS A 18 23.69 35.38 0.01
C CYS A 18 24.46 36.13 -1.07
N LEU A 19 24.83 35.43 -2.14
CA LEU A 19 25.47 36.02 -3.33
C LEU A 19 24.59 35.94 -4.58
N ILE A 20 23.75 34.91 -4.68
CA ILE A 20 22.84 34.64 -5.81
C ILE A 20 21.54 34.03 -5.29
N ASN A 21 20.45 34.13 -6.06
CA ASN A 21 19.12 33.69 -5.65
C ASN A 21 19.04 32.19 -5.34
N GLU A 22 19.76 31.36 -6.09
CA GLU A 22 19.76 29.89 -5.98
C GLU A 22 20.42 29.39 -4.68
N GLN A 23 20.87 30.29 -3.80
CA GLN A 23 21.33 29.97 -2.46
C GLN A 23 20.21 30.10 -1.42
N CYS A 24 19.14 30.83 -1.71
CA CYS A 24 18.05 31.12 -0.77
C CYS A 24 16.92 30.08 -0.91
N TYR A 25 16.33 29.67 0.21
CA TYR A 25 15.17 28.78 0.23
C TYR A 25 13.96 29.44 0.90
N GLY A 26 12.80 28.80 0.81
CA GLY A 26 11.54 29.33 1.35
C GLY A 26 11.00 30.52 0.57
N GLU A 27 11.05 30.45 -0.76
CA GLU A 27 10.53 31.48 -1.67
C GLU A 27 11.13 32.88 -1.45
N SER A 28 12.32 32.93 -0.87
CA SER A 28 13.08 34.16 -0.62
C SER A 28 14.09 34.43 -1.73
N PHE A 29 14.39 35.72 -1.94
CA PHE A 29 15.27 36.19 -2.99
C PHE A 29 16.52 36.83 -2.39
N CYS A 30 17.65 36.70 -3.08
CA CYS A 30 18.89 37.31 -2.65
C CYS A 30 18.89 38.79 -3.01
N ILE A 31 18.56 39.64 -2.04
CA ILE A 31 18.45 41.09 -2.23
C ILE A 31 19.41 41.76 -1.24
N ASN A 32 20.23 42.70 -1.72
CA ASN A 32 21.23 43.40 -0.90
C ASN A 32 22.12 42.44 -0.09
N ASN A 33 22.55 41.35 -0.72
CA ASN A 33 23.36 40.29 -0.10
C ASN A 33 22.70 39.57 1.08
N SER A 34 21.37 39.56 1.20
CA SER A 34 20.65 38.77 2.20
C SER A 34 19.39 38.13 1.61
N CYS A 35 19.05 36.89 2.03
CA CYS A 35 17.84 36.23 1.59
C CYS A 35 16.61 36.92 2.23
N THR A 36 15.69 37.44 1.42
CA THR A 36 14.56 38.26 1.90
C THR A 36 13.27 37.97 1.13
N CYS A 37 12.13 38.27 1.75
CA CYS A 37 10.82 38.12 1.12
C CYS A 37 10.48 39.29 0.21
N LEU A 38 9.92 38.98 -0.95
CA LEU A 38 9.55 39.94 -1.99
C LEU A 38 8.09 40.36 -1.82
N HIS A 39 7.78 41.66 -1.97
CA HIS A 39 6.44 42.24 -2.15
C HIS A 39 5.26 41.57 -1.42
N GLU A 40 4.74 42.23 -0.38
CA GLU A 40 3.51 41.85 0.36
C GLU A 40 3.53 40.45 1.01
N THR A 41 4.64 39.73 0.89
CA THR A 41 4.94 38.50 1.61
C THR A 41 5.81 38.80 2.83
N VAL A 42 5.59 38.04 3.90
CA VAL A 42 6.38 38.10 5.13
C VAL A 42 7.01 36.76 5.40
N ASN A 43 8.16 36.76 6.07
CA ASN A 43 8.79 35.53 6.53
C ASN A 43 7.92 34.87 7.60
N VAL A 44 7.31 33.74 7.26
CA VAL A 44 6.60 32.86 8.18
C VAL A 44 7.35 31.54 8.21
N ASN A 45 8.01 31.25 9.33
CA ASN A 45 8.77 30.01 9.55
C ASN A 45 9.81 29.69 8.45
N GLY A 46 10.49 30.70 7.94
CA GLY A 46 11.53 30.53 6.92
C GLY A 46 11.00 30.48 5.49
N ILE A 47 9.70 30.74 5.27
CA ILE A 47 9.06 30.77 3.95
C ILE A 47 8.30 32.09 3.76
N CYS A 48 8.43 32.73 2.59
CA CYS A 48 7.76 33.98 2.26
C CYS A 48 6.31 33.74 1.87
N GLN A 49 5.36 34.25 2.67
CA GLN A 49 3.92 34.04 2.45
C GLN A 49 3.15 35.36 2.48
N LYS A 50 2.11 35.50 1.65
CA LYS A 50 1.22 36.68 1.64
C LYS A 50 0.52 36.83 2.99
N ARG A 51 0.45 38.06 3.52
CA ARG A 51 -0.25 38.34 4.80
C ARG A 51 -1.73 37.95 4.70
N SER A 52 -2.09 36.81 5.29
CA SER A 52 -3.49 36.45 5.54
C SER A 52 -3.95 37.07 6.87
N PRO A 53 -5.15 37.68 6.97
CA PRO A 53 -5.59 38.40 8.16
C PRO A 53 -6.16 37.51 9.29
N GLN A 54 -5.77 36.23 9.37
CA GLN A 54 -6.25 35.33 10.42
C GLN A 54 -5.10 34.80 11.29
N PRO A 55 -5.31 34.68 12.62
CA PRO A 55 -4.27 34.23 13.53
C PRO A 55 -3.96 32.75 13.26
N ILE A 56 -2.87 32.50 12.54
CA ILE A 56 -2.29 31.17 12.40
C ILE A 56 -1.89 30.75 13.82
N ARG A 57 -2.55 29.73 14.38
CA ARG A 57 -2.07 29.09 15.61
C ARG A 57 -0.66 28.58 15.33
N GLN A 58 0.35 29.24 15.89
CA GLN A 58 1.70 28.70 15.89
C GLN A 58 1.70 27.52 16.85
N CYS A 59 1.95 26.34 16.31
CA CYS A 59 2.12 25.14 17.10
C CYS A 59 3.38 25.24 17.95
N GLU A 60 3.34 24.65 19.14
CA GLU A 60 4.45 24.68 20.09
C GLU A 60 5.68 23.95 19.53
N ILE A 61 6.84 24.18 20.15
CA ILE A 61 8.07 23.46 19.84
C ILE A 61 7.78 21.97 20.14
N HIS A 62 7.99 21.08 19.15
CA HIS A 62 7.58 19.66 19.11
C HIS A 62 6.16 19.37 18.59
N GLN A 63 5.47 20.35 18.01
CA GLN A 63 4.20 20.14 17.32
C GLN A 63 4.30 20.49 15.84
N ILE A 64 3.50 19.81 15.02
CA ILE A 64 3.32 20.08 13.60
C ILE A 64 1.92 20.61 13.33
N SER A 65 1.82 21.57 12.41
CA SER A 65 0.54 22.07 11.95
C SER A 65 0.06 21.20 10.80
N VAL A 66 -1.06 20.51 10.99
CA VAL A 66 -1.71 19.75 9.91
C VAL A 66 -3.18 20.12 9.86
N ASN A 67 -3.65 20.58 8.69
CA ASN A 67 -5.02 21.06 8.46
C ASN A 67 -5.49 22.14 9.48
N GLY A 68 -4.56 22.92 10.04
CA GLY A 68 -4.87 23.97 11.02
C GLY A 68 -4.93 23.51 12.48
N GLU A 69 -4.69 22.21 12.75
CA GLU A 69 -4.54 21.66 14.10
C GLU A 69 -3.07 21.43 14.43
N CYS A 70 -2.73 21.54 15.72
CA CYS A 70 -1.38 21.31 16.23
C CYS A 70 -1.31 19.93 16.86
N LEU A 71 -0.45 19.09 16.31
CA LEU A 71 -0.29 17.70 16.72
C LEU A 71 1.14 17.45 17.18
N ASP A 72 1.32 16.70 18.26
CA ASP A 72 2.65 16.38 18.79
C ASP A 72 3.44 15.49 17.81
N ILE A 73 4.73 15.79 17.66
CA ILE A 73 5.69 14.90 17.00
C ILE A 73 6.00 13.76 17.96
N VAL A 74 5.84 12.53 17.49
CA VAL A 74 5.98 11.31 18.29
C VAL A 74 7.11 10.43 17.74
N ALA A 75 7.66 9.58 18.60
CA ALA A 75 8.75 8.66 18.27
C ALA A 75 8.26 7.39 17.57
N ILE A 76 9.20 6.66 16.95
CA ILE A 76 8.95 5.31 16.44
C ILE A 76 8.44 4.42 17.59
N GLY A 77 7.33 3.71 17.38
CA GLY A 77 6.62 2.89 18.35
C GLY A 77 5.54 3.62 19.15
N GLU A 78 5.45 4.94 19.05
CA GLU A 78 4.41 5.73 19.73
C GLU A 78 3.16 5.89 18.86
N THR A 79 2.05 6.22 19.51
CA THR A 79 0.77 6.35 18.84
C THR A 79 0.70 7.59 17.99
N CYS A 80 0.12 7.48 16.80
CA CYS A 80 -0.01 8.56 15.84
C CYS A 80 -1.37 8.52 15.13
N GLN A 81 -1.71 9.64 14.50
CA GLN A 81 -2.89 9.79 13.65
C GLN A 81 -2.50 9.93 12.17
N MET A 82 -1.29 10.42 11.89
CA MET A 82 -0.82 10.63 10.53
C MET A 82 0.71 10.69 10.42
N ASP A 83 1.23 10.40 9.23
CA ASP A 83 2.67 10.25 8.96
C ASP A 83 3.50 11.44 9.42
N ALA A 84 2.99 12.66 9.26
CA ALA A 84 3.72 13.87 9.60
C ALA A 84 4.14 13.92 11.09
N GLN A 85 3.37 13.28 11.99
CA GLN A 85 3.69 13.22 13.42
C GLN A 85 4.91 12.33 13.70
N CYS A 86 5.23 11.40 12.81
CA CYS A 86 6.26 10.40 13.05
C CYS A 86 7.66 10.93 12.78
N SER A 87 8.49 10.91 13.82
CA SER A 87 9.91 11.24 13.71
C SER A 87 10.73 10.05 13.19
N GLY A 88 11.96 10.32 12.74
CA GLY A 88 12.90 9.27 12.36
C GLY A 88 12.63 8.61 11.01
N GLY A 89 11.78 9.16 10.14
CA GLY A 89 11.45 8.56 8.85
C GLY A 89 10.47 7.37 8.95
N ALA A 90 9.77 7.25 10.07
CA ALA A 90 8.65 6.34 10.23
C ALA A 90 7.36 6.90 9.62
N ASN A 91 6.45 6.01 9.25
CA ASN A 91 5.10 6.35 8.82
C ASN A 91 4.11 5.99 9.92
N CYS A 92 2.97 6.67 9.96
CA CYS A 92 1.90 6.37 10.88
C CYS A 92 1.06 5.20 10.36
N LEU A 93 1.39 4.01 10.84
CA LEU A 93 0.81 2.76 10.38
C LEU A 93 0.10 2.07 11.55
N ASN A 94 -1.19 1.76 11.37
CA ASN A 94 -2.04 1.17 12.42
C ASN A 94 -2.09 1.97 13.73
N GLN A 95 -2.06 3.31 13.61
CA GLN A 95 -1.98 4.26 14.73
C GLN A 95 -0.65 4.23 15.48
N TYR A 96 0.42 3.65 14.91
CA TYR A 96 1.76 3.69 15.50
C TYR A 96 2.79 4.14 14.47
N CYS A 97 3.80 4.90 14.90
CA CYS A 97 4.91 5.26 14.03
C CYS A 97 5.82 4.06 13.81
N LEU A 98 5.87 3.53 12.59
CA LEU A 98 6.61 2.33 12.25
C LEU A 98 7.48 2.58 11.02
N CYS A 99 8.62 1.89 10.98
CA CYS A 99 9.54 2.04 9.86
C CYS A 99 8.92 1.54 8.54
N PRO A 100 9.05 2.32 7.46
CA PRO A 100 8.50 1.95 6.16
C PRO A 100 9.15 0.67 5.63
N PRO A 101 8.48 -0.03 4.70
CA PRO A 101 8.99 -1.26 4.11
C PRO A 101 10.42 -1.12 3.58
N GLY A 102 11.27 -2.11 3.84
CA GLY A 102 12.67 -2.11 3.40
C GLY A 102 13.62 -1.34 4.32
N THR A 103 13.11 -0.75 5.41
CA THR A 103 13.90 -0.15 6.47
C THR A 103 13.66 -0.87 7.78
N VAL A 104 14.59 -0.76 8.71
CA VAL A 104 14.40 -1.15 10.10
C VAL A 104 14.63 0.06 10.99
N GLN A 105 14.14 -0.04 12.23
CA GLN A 105 14.49 0.92 13.25
C GLN A 105 15.93 0.67 13.73
N ASN A 106 16.85 1.57 13.37
CA ASN A 106 18.15 1.68 13.99
C ASN A 106 18.15 2.91 14.90
N GLU A 107 18.19 2.67 16.22
CA GLU A 107 17.99 3.67 17.26
C GLU A 107 16.63 4.41 17.12
N LYS A 108 16.65 5.68 16.71
CA LYS A 108 15.47 6.55 16.54
C LYS A 108 15.16 6.85 15.07
N ILE A 109 15.82 6.18 14.14
CA ILE A 109 15.70 6.46 12.70
C ILE A 109 15.46 5.15 11.95
N CYS A 110 14.62 5.21 10.93
CA CYS A 110 14.42 4.16 9.98
C CYS A 110 15.57 4.16 8.97
N THR A 111 16.37 3.12 9.01
CA THR A 111 17.52 2.95 8.11
C THR A 111 17.28 1.75 7.22
N GLU A 112 17.72 1.81 5.97
CA GLU A 112 17.82 0.62 5.13
C GLU A 112 18.84 -0.34 5.78
N GLU A 113 18.37 -1.38 6.49
CA GLU A 113 19.27 -2.43 7.01
C GLU A 113 19.59 -3.49 5.96
N SER A 114 18.97 -3.45 4.79
CA SER A 114 19.34 -4.37 3.74
C SER A 114 20.38 -3.71 2.83
N ASN A 115 21.64 -4.17 2.90
CA ASN A 115 22.62 -4.07 1.81
C ASN A 115 22.15 -4.80 0.51
N CYS A 116 20.87 -5.14 0.41
CA CYS A 116 20.29 -5.88 -0.69
C CYS A 116 19.73 -4.90 -1.71
N SER A 117 19.89 -5.24 -2.98
CA SER A 117 19.33 -4.47 -4.08
C SER A 117 17.81 -4.42 -3.98
N ARG A 118 17.17 -3.46 -4.65
CA ARG A 118 15.70 -3.32 -4.69
C ARG A 118 14.96 -4.63 -5.07
N ASN A 119 15.56 -5.46 -5.91
CA ASN A 119 14.98 -6.73 -6.38
C ASN A 119 15.31 -7.93 -5.48
N GLU A 120 15.85 -7.68 -4.28
CA GLU A 120 16.28 -8.70 -3.34
C GLU A 120 15.54 -8.55 -2.01
N ILE A 121 15.63 -9.60 -1.20
CA ILE A 121 15.13 -9.68 0.17
C ILE A 121 16.19 -10.31 1.06
N LEU A 122 16.39 -9.74 2.25
CA LEU A 122 17.34 -10.26 3.24
C LEU A 122 16.71 -11.46 3.96
N ILE A 123 17.32 -12.63 3.84
CA ILE A 123 16.90 -13.85 4.53
C ILE A 123 18.13 -14.47 5.19
N ASN A 124 18.11 -14.63 6.51
CA ASN A 124 19.22 -15.16 7.30
C ASN A 124 20.56 -14.42 7.04
N GLY A 125 20.52 -13.11 6.84
CA GLY A 125 21.71 -12.29 6.58
C GLY A 125 22.22 -12.35 5.13
N ILE A 126 21.52 -13.04 4.22
CA ILE A 126 21.89 -13.18 2.81
C ILE A 126 20.85 -12.46 1.94
N CYS A 127 21.30 -11.68 0.96
CA CYS A 127 20.44 -11.09 -0.04
C CYS A 127 20.06 -12.15 -1.08
N LEU A 128 18.77 -12.49 -1.12
CA LEU A 128 18.21 -13.44 -2.09
C LEU A 128 17.27 -12.72 -3.04
N SER A 129 17.25 -13.13 -4.30
CA SER A 129 16.37 -12.54 -5.31
C SER A 129 14.90 -12.74 -4.94
N ARG A 130 14.07 -11.77 -5.30
CA ARG A 130 12.62 -11.92 -5.33
C ARG A 130 12.23 -12.76 -6.55
N ILE A 131 11.28 -13.66 -6.39
CA ILE A 131 10.95 -14.73 -7.33
C ILE A 131 9.47 -14.64 -7.68
N ILE A 132 9.16 -14.63 -8.98
CA ILE A 132 7.77 -14.60 -9.45
C ILE A 132 7.10 -15.98 -9.28
N PRO A 133 5.77 -16.03 -9.13
CA PRO A 133 5.00 -17.27 -9.24
C PRO A 133 5.42 -18.13 -10.44
N GLY A 134 5.63 -19.43 -10.20
CA GLY A 134 6.04 -20.41 -11.22
C GLY A 134 7.55 -20.61 -11.36
N GLN A 135 8.37 -19.85 -10.63
CA GLN A 135 9.82 -20.00 -10.61
C GLN A 135 10.34 -20.64 -9.33
N GLN A 136 11.60 -21.11 -9.38
CA GLN A 136 12.27 -21.80 -8.29
C GLN A 136 12.58 -20.86 -7.11
N CYS A 137 12.36 -21.34 -5.90
CA CYS A 137 12.54 -20.60 -4.66
C CYS A 137 13.16 -21.49 -3.58
N ASN A 138 13.82 -20.86 -2.61
CA ASN A 138 14.28 -21.56 -1.39
C ASN A 138 13.45 -21.21 -0.16
N HIS A 139 12.82 -20.02 -0.15
CA HIS A 139 12.04 -19.51 0.96
C HIS A 139 10.81 -18.78 0.44
N SER A 140 9.67 -18.94 1.12
CA SER A 140 8.42 -18.26 0.76
C SER A 140 8.54 -16.74 0.76
N ALA A 141 9.44 -16.17 1.56
CA ALA A 141 9.67 -14.73 1.58
C ALA A 141 10.24 -14.18 0.24
N GLN A 142 10.87 -15.02 -0.59
CA GLN A 142 11.31 -14.64 -1.94
C GLN A 142 10.13 -14.47 -2.89
N CYS A 143 9.06 -15.24 -2.66
CA CYS A 143 7.95 -15.36 -3.59
C CYS A 143 7.13 -14.07 -3.64
N LEU A 144 6.89 -13.60 -4.86
CA LEU A 144 6.11 -12.42 -5.16
C LEU A 144 4.63 -12.75 -5.27
N ASP A 145 3.82 -11.70 -5.27
CA ASP A 145 2.40 -11.77 -5.55
C ASP A 145 1.54 -12.59 -4.58
N GLY A 146 1.99 -12.73 -3.33
CA GLY A 146 1.31 -13.56 -2.34
C GLY A 146 1.52 -15.06 -2.53
N SER A 147 2.37 -15.49 -3.48
CA SER A 147 2.69 -16.90 -3.67
C SER A 147 3.56 -17.45 -2.54
N GLN A 148 3.53 -18.76 -2.35
CA GLN A 148 4.26 -19.46 -1.31
C GLN A 148 5.23 -20.47 -1.94
N CYS A 149 6.43 -20.57 -1.37
CA CYS A 149 7.38 -21.56 -1.85
C CYS A 149 6.91 -22.97 -1.47
N SER A 150 6.61 -23.79 -2.47
CA SER A 150 6.18 -25.17 -2.27
C SER A 150 7.32 -25.99 -1.67
N SER A 151 7.08 -26.63 -0.52
CA SER A 151 8.05 -27.53 0.11
C SER A 151 8.33 -28.82 -0.68
N ILE A 152 7.48 -29.13 -1.68
CA ILE A 152 7.60 -30.34 -2.51
C ILE A 152 8.35 -30.02 -3.80
N THR A 153 7.98 -28.94 -4.48
CA THR A 153 8.50 -28.61 -5.81
C THR A 153 9.58 -27.53 -5.79
N ASN A 154 9.75 -26.82 -4.67
CA ASN A 154 10.59 -25.62 -4.55
C ASN A 154 10.23 -24.56 -5.59
N ILE A 155 8.94 -24.45 -5.94
CA ILE A 155 8.40 -23.44 -6.86
C ILE A 155 7.47 -22.51 -6.09
N CYS A 156 7.53 -21.21 -6.39
CA CYS A 156 6.57 -20.24 -5.88
C CYS A 156 5.19 -20.53 -6.47
N SER A 157 4.28 -21.07 -5.67
CA SER A 157 2.93 -21.44 -6.07
C SER A 157 1.92 -20.46 -5.49
N CYS A 158 0.94 -20.06 -6.30
CA CYS A 158 -0.16 -19.26 -5.79
C CYS A 158 -0.88 -19.99 -4.67
N ILE A 159 -1.38 -19.23 -3.70
CA ILE A 159 -2.17 -19.75 -2.58
C ILE A 159 -3.42 -20.47 -3.07
N GLU A 160 -3.97 -21.32 -2.20
CA GLU A 160 -5.09 -22.18 -2.52
C GLU A 160 -6.26 -21.39 -3.14
N GLY A 161 -6.78 -21.92 -4.24
CA GLY A 161 -7.89 -21.33 -4.98
C GLY A 161 -7.49 -20.24 -5.97
N MET A 162 -6.22 -19.83 -6.03
CA MET A 162 -5.69 -18.95 -7.08
C MET A 162 -4.94 -19.73 -8.16
N ASN A 163 -4.77 -19.08 -9.32
CA ASN A 163 -4.08 -19.62 -10.48
C ASN A 163 -2.90 -18.71 -10.84
N ASN A 164 -1.81 -19.31 -11.31
CA ASN A 164 -0.68 -18.58 -11.86
C ASN A 164 -0.94 -18.27 -13.35
N ILE A 165 -1.17 -16.99 -13.65
CA ILE A 165 -1.42 -16.49 -15.00
C ILE A 165 -0.22 -15.65 -15.40
N GLY A 166 0.73 -16.25 -16.13
CA GLY A 166 1.89 -15.52 -16.65
C GLY A 166 2.79 -14.89 -15.58
N GLY A 167 2.90 -15.52 -14.40
CA GLY A 167 3.68 -14.99 -13.27
C GLY A 167 2.85 -14.21 -12.25
N TYR A 168 1.51 -14.21 -12.37
CA TYR A 168 0.62 -13.45 -11.49
C TYR A 168 -0.44 -14.36 -10.87
N CYS A 169 -0.62 -14.26 -9.56
CA CYS A 169 -1.63 -14.98 -8.81
C CYS A 169 -2.98 -14.27 -8.89
N ARG A 170 -3.94 -14.97 -9.51
CA ARG A 170 -5.30 -14.48 -9.74
C ARG A 170 -6.34 -15.50 -9.31
N LYS A 171 -7.42 -15.02 -8.67
CA LYS A 171 -8.64 -15.80 -8.47
C LYS A 171 -9.49 -15.76 -9.75
N LEU A 172 -9.81 -16.94 -10.28
CA LEU A 172 -10.75 -17.05 -11.40
C LEU A 172 -12.16 -17.21 -10.85
N SER A 173 -13.12 -16.58 -11.53
CA SER A 173 -14.55 -16.77 -11.27
C SER A 173 -15.12 -17.65 -12.38
N TYR A 174 -15.70 -18.80 -12.05
CA TYR A 174 -16.37 -19.65 -13.05
C TYR A 174 -17.66 -19.02 -13.60
N THR A 175 -18.17 -17.98 -12.93
CA THR A 175 -19.31 -17.18 -13.40
C THR A 175 -18.87 -15.97 -14.22
N ASP A 176 -17.57 -15.77 -14.42
CA ASP A 176 -17.06 -14.71 -15.29
C ASP A 176 -17.55 -15.00 -16.72
N PRO A 177 -18.35 -14.11 -17.33
CA PRO A 177 -18.82 -14.30 -18.71
C PRO A 177 -17.69 -14.11 -19.72
N CYS A 178 -16.51 -13.62 -19.31
CA CYS A 178 -15.34 -13.58 -20.15
C CYS A 178 -14.72 -14.98 -20.20
N ASP A 179 -14.90 -15.67 -21.34
CA ASP A 179 -14.35 -17.00 -21.63
C ASP A 179 -12.83 -16.97 -21.86
N SER A 180 -12.08 -16.28 -21.00
CA SER A 180 -10.62 -16.19 -21.05
C SER A 180 -10.00 -15.88 -19.70
N ILE A 181 -8.89 -16.58 -19.43
CA ILE A 181 -8.04 -16.40 -18.25
C ILE A 181 -7.30 -15.05 -18.22
N SER A 182 -7.24 -14.35 -19.36
CA SER A 182 -6.60 -13.03 -19.51
C SER A 182 -7.58 -11.86 -19.48
N MET A 183 -8.86 -12.12 -19.22
CA MET A 183 -9.91 -11.11 -19.23
C MET A 183 -10.63 -11.05 -17.88
N VAL A 184 -11.22 -9.90 -17.59
CA VAL A 184 -12.14 -9.68 -16.46
C VAL A 184 -13.41 -9.01 -16.96
N TYR A 185 -14.56 -9.42 -16.41
CA TYR A 185 -15.84 -8.79 -16.69
C TYR A 185 -16.12 -7.62 -15.75
N VAL A 186 -16.27 -6.42 -16.31
CA VAL A 186 -16.60 -5.20 -15.57
C VAL A 186 -17.43 -4.26 -16.44
N ASN A 187 -18.47 -3.65 -15.86
CA ASN A 187 -19.41 -2.75 -16.55
C ASN A 187 -19.91 -3.32 -17.89
N ASN A 188 -20.44 -4.53 -17.84
CA ASN A 188 -21.00 -5.25 -19.00
C ASN A 188 -20.02 -5.54 -20.15
N SER A 189 -18.71 -5.41 -19.93
CA SER A 189 -17.69 -5.61 -20.96
C SER A 189 -16.55 -6.49 -20.45
N CYS A 190 -15.93 -7.24 -21.37
CA CYS A 190 -14.70 -7.97 -21.10
C CYS A 190 -13.51 -7.07 -21.45
N VAL A 191 -12.62 -6.88 -20.49
CA VAL A 191 -11.39 -6.08 -20.64
C VAL A 191 -10.17 -6.91 -20.25
N GLU A 192 -9.03 -6.62 -20.87
CA GLU A 192 -7.77 -7.33 -20.62
C GLU A 192 -7.21 -7.01 -19.23
N ILE A 193 -6.66 -8.02 -18.58
CA ILE A 193 -5.83 -7.80 -17.39
C ILE A 193 -4.48 -7.22 -17.80
N VAL A 194 -3.95 -6.32 -16.97
CA VAL A 194 -2.72 -5.60 -17.25
C VAL A 194 -1.85 -5.52 -16.00
N LYS A 195 -0.53 -5.37 -16.18
CA LYS A 195 0.43 -5.31 -15.07
C LYS A 195 0.56 -3.87 -14.53
N PRO A 196 1.13 -3.70 -13.32
CA PRO A 196 1.47 -2.37 -12.82
C PRO A 196 2.29 -1.54 -13.83
N GLY A 197 1.85 -0.31 -14.08
CA GLY A 197 2.41 0.64 -15.06
C GLY A 197 1.68 0.68 -16.41
N ASP A 198 0.87 -0.32 -16.72
CA ASP A 198 0.11 -0.36 -17.98
C ASP A 198 -1.22 0.41 -17.85
N GLN A 199 -1.81 0.74 -19.00
CA GLN A 199 -3.08 1.46 -19.08
C GLN A 199 -4.25 0.61 -18.60
N CYS A 200 -5.17 1.24 -17.89
CA CYS A 200 -6.36 0.59 -17.34
C CYS A 200 -7.57 1.51 -17.39
N ILE A 201 -8.75 0.90 -17.23
CA ILE A 201 -10.03 1.60 -17.10
C ILE A 201 -10.65 1.33 -15.71
N TYR A 202 -10.37 0.15 -15.15
CA TYR A 202 -10.97 -0.35 -13.93
C TYR A 202 -9.92 -1.07 -13.08
N ASP A 203 -10.05 -0.96 -11.76
CA ASP A 203 -9.15 -1.62 -10.80
C ASP A 203 -9.04 -3.13 -11.02
N LEU A 204 -10.13 -3.77 -11.46
CA LEU A 204 -10.17 -5.22 -11.65
C LEU A 204 -9.21 -5.71 -12.76
N GLN A 205 -8.78 -4.84 -13.67
CA GLN A 205 -7.78 -5.15 -14.70
C GLN A 205 -6.37 -5.27 -14.12
N CYS A 206 -6.10 -4.55 -13.03
CA CYS A 206 -4.77 -4.33 -12.51
C CYS A 206 -4.27 -5.56 -11.72
N LEU A 207 -3.17 -6.14 -12.19
CA LEU A 207 -2.50 -7.27 -11.54
C LEU A 207 -1.61 -6.81 -10.38
N SER A 208 -1.19 -7.78 -9.58
CA SER A 208 -0.24 -7.59 -8.46
C SER A 208 -0.56 -6.50 -7.45
N GLY A 209 -1.85 -6.31 -7.17
CA GLY A 209 -2.30 -5.38 -6.14
C GLY A 209 -2.14 -3.91 -6.52
N SER A 210 -1.90 -3.62 -7.81
CA SER A 210 -2.06 -2.28 -8.34
C SER A 210 -3.54 -1.91 -8.48
N ILE A 211 -3.81 -0.61 -8.51
CA ILE A 211 -5.16 -0.02 -8.59
C ILE A 211 -5.16 0.94 -9.77
N CYS A 212 -6.29 1.07 -10.46
CA CYS A 212 -6.37 1.93 -11.62
C CYS A 212 -6.55 3.38 -11.19
N THR A 213 -5.47 4.16 -11.25
CA THR A 213 -5.50 5.60 -10.93
C THR A 213 -4.91 6.40 -12.08
N ASP A 214 -5.59 7.49 -12.44
CA ASP A 214 -5.20 8.34 -13.58
C ASP A 214 -5.05 7.58 -14.92
N GLY A 215 -5.79 6.48 -15.09
CA GLY A 215 -5.77 5.64 -16.29
C GLY A 215 -4.61 4.64 -16.37
N TYR A 216 -3.84 4.48 -15.28
CA TYR A 216 -2.73 3.53 -15.21
C TYR A 216 -2.79 2.69 -13.93
N CYS A 217 -2.35 1.44 -14.01
CA CYS A 217 -2.27 0.56 -12.86
C CYS A 217 -1.10 0.99 -11.96
N ASN A 218 -1.40 1.70 -10.88
CA ASN A 218 -0.41 2.22 -9.95
C ASN A 218 -0.40 1.45 -8.63
N CYS A 219 0.77 1.37 -8.01
CA CYS A 219 0.87 0.74 -6.70
C CYS A 219 0.25 1.63 -5.62
N PRO A 220 -0.62 1.08 -4.75
CA PRO A 220 -1.27 1.84 -3.68
C PRO A 220 -0.25 2.34 -2.64
N GLN A 221 -0.69 3.26 -1.77
CA GLN A 221 0.16 3.84 -0.73
C GLN A 221 0.84 2.75 0.13
N ALA A 222 2.07 3.04 0.57
CA ALA A 222 2.95 2.10 1.28
C ALA A 222 3.41 0.85 0.49
N THR A 223 3.17 0.80 -0.82
CA THR A 223 3.73 -0.21 -1.73
C THR A 223 4.54 0.43 -2.85
N THR A 224 5.53 -0.29 -3.38
CA THR A 224 6.40 0.16 -4.47
C THR A 224 6.36 -0.87 -5.60
N ASN A 225 6.33 -0.40 -6.84
CA ASN A 225 6.45 -1.26 -8.01
C ASN A 225 7.89 -1.80 -8.11
N ILE A 226 8.05 -3.08 -7.85
CA ILE A 226 9.30 -3.81 -8.02
C ILE A 226 9.04 -4.89 -9.06
N THR A 227 9.61 -4.71 -10.26
CA THR A 227 9.52 -5.67 -11.36
C THR A 227 8.10 -6.06 -11.79
N GLY A 228 7.14 -5.13 -11.71
CA GLY A 228 5.73 -5.41 -12.06
C GLY A 228 4.90 -5.95 -10.90
N TYR A 229 5.40 -5.86 -9.67
CA TYR A 229 4.68 -6.28 -8.46
C TYR A 229 4.62 -5.13 -7.47
N CYS A 230 3.46 -4.87 -6.89
CA CYS A 230 3.36 -3.91 -5.78
C CYS A 230 3.81 -4.60 -4.50
N ILE A 231 5.02 -4.26 -4.06
CA ILE A 231 5.66 -4.81 -2.87
C ILE A 231 5.65 -3.75 -1.79
N GLY A 232 5.15 -4.10 -0.61
CA GLY A 232 5.06 -3.19 0.53
C GLY A 232 5.34 -3.87 1.86
N SER A 233 5.02 -3.16 2.93
CA SER A 233 5.35 -3.52 4.32
C SER A 233 4.65 -4.79 4.78
N VAL A 234 5.18 -5.37 5.87
CA VAL A 234 4.49 -6.35 6.72
C VAL A 234 3.20 -5.78 7.35
N LEU A 235 2.96 -4.47 7.17
CA LEU A 235 1.86 -3.71 7.72
C LEU A 235 0.98 -3.19 6.59
N CYS A 236 -0.21 -3.78 6.44
CA CYS A 236 -1.25 -3.29 5.53
C CYS A 236 -2.10 -2.19 6.18
N ASN A 237 -2.92 -1.51 5.40
CA ASN A 237 -3.92 -0.57 5.93
C ASN A 237 -4.90 -1.27 6.88
N GLN A 238 -5.60 -0.50 7.73
CA GLN A 238 -6.55 -1.07 8.70
C GLN A 238 -7.69 -1.87 8.05
N ASP A 239 -8.05 -1.53 6.81
CA ASP A 239 -9.05 -2.21 5.99
C ASP A 239 -8.48 -3.33 5.12
N GLU A 240 -7.21 -3.71 5.33
CA GLU A 240 -6.51 -4.72 4.56
C GLU A 240 -6.03 -5.89 5.43
N ILE A 241 -5.62 -6.96 4.76
CA ILE A 241 -5.11 -8.18 5.37
C ILE A 241 -3.76 -8.48 4.75
N PHE A 242 -2.76 -8.63 5.61
CA PHE A 242 -1.44 -9.08 5.21
C PHE A 242 -1.41 -10.61 5.11
N LEU A 243 -1.15 -11.13 3.91
CA LEU A 243 -0.94 -12.56 3.68
C LEU A 243 0.20 -12.76 2.67
N ASN A 244 1.22 -13.54 3.04
CA ASN A 244 2.37 -13.87 2.19
C ASN A 244 3.00 -12.67 1.47
N ASN A 245 3.34 -11.60 2.20
CA ASN A 245 3.95 -10.39 1.64
C ASN A 245 3.06 -9.61 0.66
N ARG A 246 1.74 -9.83 0.71
CA ARG A 246 0.76 -9.08 -0.07
C ARG A 246 -0.38 -8.59 0.82
N CYS A 247 -0.80 -7.36 0.57
CA CYS A 247 -1.99 -6.77 1.17
C CYS A 247 -3.23 -7.07 0.32
N PHE A 248 -4.29 -7.52 0.98
CA PHE A 248 -5.58 -7.79 0.37
C PHE A 248 -6.64 -6.93 1.04
N LYS A 249 -7.34 -6.11 0.27
CA LYS A 249 -8.46 -5.30 0.77
C LYS A 249 -9.58 -6.19 1.32
N ARG A 250 -10.08 -5.87 2.51
CA ARG A 250 -11.29 -6.48 3.05
C ARG A 250 -12.48 -6.08 2.20
N VAL A 251 -13.39 -7.02 2.00
CA VAL A 251 -14.57 -6.83 1.16
C VAL A 251 -15.81 -7.32 1.90
N THR A 252 -16.98 -6.88 1.45
CA THR A 252 -18.27 -7.25 2.01
C THR A 252 -18.86 -8.47 1.31
N LEU A 253 -20.02 -8.94 1.78
CA LEU A 253 -20.72 -10.05 1.14
C LEU A 253 -21.07 -9.70 -0.32
N ASN A 254 -20.98 -10.71 -1.19
CA ASN A 254 -21.15 -10.64 -2.63
C ASN A 254 -20.11 -9.83 -3.41
N GLU A 255 -19.19 -9.14 -2.76
CA GLU A 255 -18.06 -8.50 -3.45
C GLU A 255 -17.02 -9.52 -3.90
N LEU A 256 -16.22 -9.11 -4.89
CA LEU A 256 -15.15 -9.93 -5.42
C LEU A 256 -14.08 -10.15 -4.36
N CYS A 257 -13.69 -11.39 -4.19
CA CYS A 257 -12.65 -11.82 -3.26
C CYS A 257 -11.63 -12.68 -3.97
N PHE A 258 -10.43 -12.67 -3.41
CA PHE A 258 -9.32 -13.47 -3.86
C PHE A 258 -9.06 -14.64 -2.90
N ILE A 259 -9.23 -14.38 -1.60
CA ILE A 259 -9.02 -15.32 -0.50
C ILE A 259 -10.14 -15.22 0.54
N ASN A 260 -10.32 -16.28 1.32
CA ASN A 260 -11.34 -16.34 2.38
C ASN A 260 -11.18 -15.23 3.42
N GLN A 261 -9.94 -14.88 3.77
CA GLN A 261 -9.66 -13.92 4.82
C GLN A 261 -10.24 -12.53 4.53
N GLN A 262 -10.38 -12.15 3.25
CA GLN A 262 -10.97 -10.86 2.87
C GLN A 262 -12.45 -10.74 3.24
N CYS A 263 -13.14 -11.86 3.39
CA CYS A 263 -14.56 -11.91 3.62
C CYS A 263 -14.93 -11.58 5.08
N PRO A 264 -16.13 -11.05 5.33
CA PRO A 264 -16.59 -10.74 6.68
C PRO A 264 -16.79 -12.03 7.50
N ASN A 265 -16.89 -11.90 8.83
CA ASN A 265 -16.92 -13.04 9.76
C ASN A 265 -17.85 -14.20 9.30
N ASN A 266 -17.28 -15.41 9.30
CA ASN A 266 -17.87 -16.68 8.86
C ASN A 266 -18.27 -16.78 7.38
N ALA A 267 -17.97 -15.77 6.55
CA ALA A 267 -18.12 -15.88 5.11
C ALA A 267 -16.89 -16.54 4.47
N MET A 268 -17.11 -17.15 3.30
CA MET A 268 -16.07 -17.80 2.52
C MET A 268 -15.98 -17.19 1.12
N CYS A 269 -14.77 -17.16 0.56
CA CYS A 269 -14.55 -16.80 -0.83
C CYS A 269 -14.80 -18.03 -1.70
N ASN A 270 -15.95 -18.07 -2.37
CA ASN A 270 -16.34 -19.24 -3.13
C ASN A 270 -15.63 -19.32 -4.50
N TYR A 271 -15.98 -20.34 -5.26
CA TYR A 271 -15.51 -20.58 -6.62
C TYR A 271 -15.94 -19.48 -7.60
N ALA A 272 -17.01 -18.72 -7.32
CA ALA A 272 -17.42 -17.55 -8.10
C ALA A 272 -16.56 -16.31 -7.81
N ALA A 273 -15.51 -16.46 -6.99
CA ALA A 273 -14.68 -15.37 -6.49
C ALA A 273 -15.50 -14.32 -5.72
N ARG A 274 -16.54 -14.73 -4.99
CA ARG A 274 -17.37 -13.83 -4.17
C ARG A 274 -17.45 -14.29 -2.73
N CYS A 275 -17.49 -13.30 -1.82
CA CYS A 275 -17.71 -13.58 -0.41
C CYS A 275 -19.17 -13.98 -0.17
N VAL A 276 -19.40 -15.23 0.23
CA VAL A 276 -20.74 -15.78 0.45
C VAL A 276 -20.80 -16.51 1.79
N CYS A 277 -22.01 -16.66 2.33
CA CYS A 277 -22.20 -17.50 3.50
C CYS A 277 -22.08 -18.99 3.12
N PRO A 278 -21.36 -19.79 3.93
CA PRO A 278 -21.31 -21.23 3.74
C PRO A 278 -22.71 -21.85 3.94
N ILE A 279 -22.88 -23.08 3.47
CA ILE A 279 -24.13 -23.83 3.57
C ILE A 279 -24.61 -23.89 5.04
N GLY A 280 -25.89 -23.63 5.27
CA GLY A 280 -26.51 -23.61 6.61
C GLY A 280 -26.42 -22.27 7.35
N MET A 281 -25.71 -21.28 6.79
CA MET A 281 -25.66 -19.92 7.30
C MET A 281 -26.41 -18.94 6.39
N MET A 282 -26.94 -17.86 6.99
CA MET A 282 -27.62 -16.78 6.29
C MET A 282 -26.94 -15.44 6.55
N ALA A 283 -27.01 -14.55 5.56
CA ALA A 283 -26.51 -13.19 5.65
C ALA A 283 -27.45 -12.34 6.50
N ILE A 284 -27.01 -11.96 7.70
CA ILE A 284 -27.74 -11.07 8.61
C ILE A 284 -26.80 -9.92 8.96
N ASN A 285 -27.23 -8.69 8.70
CA ASN A 285 -26.46 -7.47 8.96
C ASN A 285 -25.03 -7.51 8.39
N GLY A 286 -24.83 -8.10 7.20
CA GLY A 286 -23.53 -8.19 6.55
C GLY A 286 -22.59 -9.28 7.09
N HIS A 287 -23.07 -10.15 7.99
CA HIS A 287 -22.33 -11.25 8.57
C HIS A 287 -23.03 -12.59 8.32
N CYS A 288 -22.26 -13.69 8.34
CA CYS A 288 -22.83 -15.02 8.24
C CYS A 288 -23.14 -15.57 9.62
N GLN A 289 -24.42 -15.81 9.86
CA GLN A 289 -24.94 -16.39 11.10
C GLN A 289 -25.63 -17.72 10.80
N PRO A 290 -25.61 -18.68 11.74
CA PRO A 290 -26.40 -19.90 11.61
C PRO A 290 -27.86 -19.54 11.35
N SER A 291 -28.42 -20.12 10.30
CA SER A 291 -29.86 -19.98 10.06
C SER A 291 -30.62 -20.79 11.10
N GLU A 292 -31.65 -20.23 11.73
CA GLU A 292 -32.63 -21.00 12.53
C GLU A 292 -33.52 -21.83 11.59
N ILE A 293 -32.91 -22.64 10.72
CA ILE A 293 -33.66 -23.60 9.91
C ILE A 293 -33.96 -24.78 10.84
N ASN A 294 -35.21 -24.83 11.32
CA ASN A 294 -35.83 -26.05 11.79
C ASN A 294 -35.68 -27.09 10.67
N TYR A 295 -34.86 -28.12 10.90
CA TYR A 295 -34.88 -29.32 10.07
C TYR A 295 -36.31 -29.88 10.10
N CYS A 296 -37.05 -29.80 8.99
CA CYS A 296 -38.13 -30.74 8.77
C CYS A 296 -37.48 -32.13 8.72
N LYS A 297 -37.90 -33.03 9.62
CA LYS A 297 -37.45 -34.42 9.60
C LYS A 297 -37.76 -35.02 8.22
N ASP A 298 -36.79 -35.74 7.66
CA ASP A 298 -36.81 -36.34 6.33
C ASP A 298 -38.08 -37.13 6.00
N VAL A 299 -39.15 -36.49 5.50
CA VAL A 299 -40.15 -37.05 4.58
C VAL A 299 -40.84 -35.88 3.86
N GLU A 300 -40.46 -35.60 2.61
CA GLU A 300 -41.36 -35.24 1.48
C GLU A 300 -40.52 -34.71 0.29
N VAL A 301 -40.46 -35.51 -0.77
CA VAL A 301 -39.92 -35.11 -2.07
C VAL A 301 -41.04 -34.39 -2.83
N LEU A 302 -40.83 -33.14 -3.22
CA LEU A 302 -41.72 -32.45 -4.16
C LEU A 302 -41.45 -32.97 -5.59
N VAL A 303 -42.27 -33.92 -6.04
CA VAL A 303 -42.40 -34.28 -7.46
C VAL A 303 -43.37 -33.29 -8.09
N GLY A 304 -42.86 -32.38 -8.93
CA GLY A 304 -43.69 -31.49 -9.74
C GLY A 304 -44.36 -32.28 -10.87
N TYR A 305 -45.69 -32.36 -10.87
CA TYR A 305 -46.46 -32.70 -12.06
C TYR A 305 -46.92 -31.41 -12.73
N TYR A 306 -46.77 -31.40 -14.07
CA TYR A 306 -47.04 -30.39 -15.10
C TYR A 306 -48.07 -29.30 -14.78
#